data_AF-A0A9Q4IIM0-F1
#
_entry.id   AF-A0A9Q4IIM0-F1
#
_cell.length_a   1.000
_cell.length_b   1.000
_cell.length_c   1.000
_cell.angle_alpha   90.00
_cell.angle_beta   90.00
_cell.angle_gamma   90.00
#
_symmetry.space_group_name_H-M   'P 1'
#
loop_
_entity.id
_entity.type
_entity.pdbx_description
1 polymer ?
#
loop_
_entity_poly.entity_id
_entity_poly.type
_entity_poly.pdbx_seq_one_letter_code
_entity_poly.pdbx_strand_id
1 'polypeptide(L)' 'MFDFLRKVFNSGFNSGPTPEESLVGFFPDMDAAIEWARGVLDETGTDPKAQFVRAVKDVREANPRLGLAAANHLVKQLI' A
#
# COMPACT_ATOMS: atom_id res chain seq x y z
N MET A 1 18.50 5.17 7.24
CA MET A 1 17.52 4.06 7.10
C MET A 1 16.36 4.44 6.17
N PHE A 2 15.87 5.68 6.18
CA PHE A 2 14.87 6.20 5.22
C PHE A 2 15.38 6.31 3.76
N ASP A 3 16.69 6.32 3.53
CA ASP A 3 17.27 6.44 2.17
C ASP A 3 17.17 5.18 1.32
N PHE A 4 17.05 4.00 1.92
CA PHE A 4 16.93 2.75 1.18
C PHE A 4 15.59 2.71 0.41
N LEU A 5 14.51 3.11 1.06
CA LEU A 5 13.18 3.21 0.43
C LEU A 5 13.15 4.30 -0.65
N ARG A 6 13.81 5.45 -0.42
CA ARG A 6 13.91 6.51 -1.43
C ARG A 6 14.69 6.06 -2.67
N LYS A 7 15.77 5.28 -2.49
CA LYS A 7 16.63 4.82 -3.60
C LYS A 7 15.99 3.72 -4.44
N VAL A 8 15.18 2.84 -3.85
CA VAL A 8 14.37 1.86 -4.59
C VAL A 8 13.28 2.56 -5.42
N PHE A 9 12.65 3.60 -4.89
CA PHE A 9 11.62 4.35 -5.63
C PHE A 9 12.20 5.24 -6.75
N ASN A 10 13.41 5.79 -6.60
CA ASN A 10 13.95 6.78 -7.54
C ASN A 10 14.84 6.21 -8.67
N SER A 11 15.14 4.90 -8.70
CA SER A 11 16.06 4.31 -9.69
C SER A 11 15.49 3.15 -10.52
N GLY A 12 14.18 2.90 -10.54
CA GLY A 12 13.62 1.78 -11.31
C GLY A 12 12.20 1.91 -11.86
N PHE A 13 11.54 3.07 -11.72
CA PHE A 13 10.11 3.22 -12.01
C PHE A 13 9.78 3.69 -13.45
N ASN A 14 10.60 3.36 -14.45
CA ASN A 14 10.38 3.83 -15.84
C ASN A 14 9.75 2.79 -16.79
N SER A 15 9.20 1.67 -16.29
CA SER A 15 8.54 0.67 -17.17
C SER A 15 7.41 -0.16 -16.53
N GLY A 16 6.92 0.17 -15.33
CA GLY A 16 5.83 -0.57 -14.67
C GLY A 16 4.60 0.32 -14.44
N PRO A 17 3.40 -0.28 -14.27
CA PRO A 17 2.18 0.47 -13.99
C PRO A 17 2.33 1.29 -12.71
N THR A 18 1.72 2.47 -12.66
CA THR A 18 1.70 3.30 -11.46
C THR A 18 1.04 2.55 -10.30
N PRO A 19 1.28 2.96 -9.04
CA PRO A 19 0.58 2.38 -7.89
C PRO A 19 -0.95 2.41 -8.05
N GLU A 20 -1.50 3.47 -8.62
CA GLU A 20 -2.92 3.62 -8.90
C GLU A 20 -3.39 2.66 -10.02
N GLU A 21 -2.66 2.57 -11.13
CA GLU A 21 -2.94 1.61 -12.21
C GLU A 21 -2.91 0.16 -11.71
N SER A 22 -2.02 -0.13 -10.76
CA SER A 22 -1.92 -1.45 -10.12
C SER A 22 -3.12 -1.76 -9.21
N LEU A 23 -3.88 -0.76 -8.75
CA LEU A 23 -5.06 -0.92 -7.90
C LEU A 23 -6.35 -1.12 -8.68
N VAL A 24 -6.46 -0.55 -9.89
CA VAL A 24 -7.65 -0.66 -10.77
C VAL A 24 -8.02 -2.12 -11.10
N GLY A 25 -7.05 -3.03 -11.11
CA GLY A 25 -7.30 -4.47 -11.32
C GLY A 25 -7.85 -5.22 -10.10
N PHE A 26 -7.85 -4.60 -8.92
CA PHE A 26 -8.30 -5.21 -7.66
C PHE A 26 -9.50 -4.50 -7.04
N PHE A 27 -9.66 -3.21 -7.30
CA PHE A 27 -10.69 -2.36 -6.71
C PHE A 27 -11.40 -1.56 -7.79
N PRO A 28 -12.70 -1.29 -7.64
CA PRO A 28 -13.47 -0.50 -8.61
C PRO A 28 -13.00 0.96 -8.67
N ASP A 29 -12.55 1.51 -7.54
CA ASP A 29 -12.02 2.87 -7.42
C ASP A 29 -11.10 2.98 -6.19
N MET A 30 -10.49 4.17 -6.01
CA MET A 30 -9.57 4.44 -4.91
C MET A 30 -10.27 4.50 -3.54
N ASP A 31 -11.52 4.94 -3.47
CA ASP A 31 -12.26 5.04 -2.21
C ASP A 31 -12.57 3.63 -1.68
N ALA A 32 -12.98 2.71 -2.56
CA ALA A 32 -13.16 1.30 -2.25
C ALA A 32 -11.86 0.64 -1.78
N ALA A 33 -10.73 1.00 -2.38
CA ALA A 33 -9.41 0.51 -1.96
C ALA A 33 -9.04 1.03 -0.56
N ILE A 34 -9.33 2.30 -0.28
CA ILE A 34 -9.08 2.94 1.03
C ILE A 34 -9.95 2.29 2.10
N GLU A 35 -11.25 2.13 1.87
CA GLU A 35 -12.18 1.51 2.82
C GLU A 35 -11.84 0.05 3.08
N TRP A 36 -11.45 -0.69 2.03
CA TRP A 36 -10.94 -2.05 2.20
C TRP A 36 -9.69 -2.11 3.08
N ALA A 37 -8.71 -1.23 2.84
CA ALA A 37 -7.50 -1.21 3.66
C ALA A 37 -7.75 -0.76 5.10
N ARG A 38 -8.69 0.16 5.33
CA ARG A 38 -9.16 0.49 6.68
C ARG A 38 -9.69 -0.75 7.38
N GLY A 39 -10.56 -1.52 6.71
CA GLY A 39 -11.09 -2.78 7.25
C GLY A 39 -9.99 -3.77 7.64
N VAL A 40 -9.01 -3.99 6.76
CA VAL A 40 -7.87 -4.88 7.06
C VAL A 40 -7.09 -4.43 8.30
N LEU A 41 -6.81 -3.13 8.42
CA LEU A 41 -6.05 -2.60 9.54
C LEU A 41 -6.85 -2.59 10.85
N ASP A 42 -8.16 -2.40 10.77
CA ASP A 42 -9.07 -2.47 11.92
C ASP A 42 -9.15 -3.92 12.45
N GLU A 43 -9.21 -4.90 11.55
CA GLU A 43 -9.18 -6.33 11.90
C GLU A 43 -7.87 -6.75 12.58
N THR A 44 -6.73 -6.21 12.15
CA THR A 44 -5.43 -6.51 12.76
C THR A 44 -5.09 -5.65 13.97
N GLY A 45 -5.86 -4.58 14.21
CA GLY A 45 -5.57 -3.58 15.24
C GLY A 45 -4.30 -2.76 14.95
N THR A 46 -3.89 -2.68 13.69
CA THR A 46 -2.65 -2.00 13.29
C THR A 46 -2.93 -0.54 12.95
N ASP A 47 -2.45 0.37 13.80
CA ASP A 47 -2.47 1.81 13.50
C ASP A 47 -1.42 2.17 12.42
N PRO A 48 -1.82 2.64 11.22
CA PRO A 48 -0.88 3.02 10.17
C PRO A 48 -0.01 4.22 10.51
N LYS A 49 -0.44 5.10 11.44
CA LYS A 49 0.33 6.28 11.87
C LYS A 49 1.51 5.89 12.76
N ALA A 50 1.27 5.00 13.73
CA ALA A 50 2.31 4.49 14.61
C ALA A 50 3.13 3.34 14.00
N GLN A 51 2.52 2.52 13.14
CA GLN A 51 3.08 1.23 12.70
C GLN A 51 3.07 1.07 11.17
N PHE A 52 3.51 2.10 10.43
CA PHE A 52 3.44 2.14 8.97
C PHE A 52 3.93 0.86 8.25
N VAL A 53 5.11 0.34 8.62
CA VAL A 53 5.67 -0.86 7.99
C VAL A 53 4.82 -2.10 8.27
N ARG A 54 4.24 -2.19 9.47
CA ARG A 54 3.31 -3.26 9.83
C ARG A 54 2.02 -3.14 9.03
N ALA A 55 1.47 -1.93 8.89
CA ALA A 55 0.27 -1.69 8.09
C ALA A 55 0.45 -2.10 6.63
N VAL A 56 1.58 -1.75 6.00
CA VAL A 56 1.91 -2.19 4.64
C VAL A 56 2.03 -3.72 4.55
N LYS A 57 2.58 -4.35 5.59
CA LYS A 57 2.68 -5.82 5.64
C LYS A 57 1.30 -6.47 5.76
N ASP A 58 0.45 -6.01 6.68
CA ASP A 58 -0.88 -6.57 6.92
C ASP A 58 -1.77 -6.44 5.67
N VAL A 59 -1.73 -5.29 4.99
CA VAL A 59 -2.42 -5.07 3.70
C VAL A 59 -1.96 -6.06 2.62
N ARG A 60 -0.66 -6.38 2.56
CA ARG A 60 -0.14 -7.38 1.60
C ARG A 60 -0.43 -8.82 2.02
N GLU A 61 -0.55 -9.10 3.31
CA GLU A 61 -0.96 -10.42 3.79
C GLU A 61 -2.44 -10.68 3.48
N ALA A 62 -3.29 -9.65 3.59
CA ALA A 62 -4.69 -9.72 3.20
C ALA A 62 -4.90 -9.89 1.69
N ASN A 63 -4.07 -9.26 0.86
CA ASN A 63 -4.05 -9.49 -0.59
C ASN A 63 -2.61 -9.68 -1.11
N PRO A 64 -2.10 -10.93 -1.19
CA PRO A 64 -0.74 -11.22 -1.63
C PRO A 64 -0.45 -10.85 -3.09
N ARG A 65 -1.49 -10.66 -3.92
CA ARG A 65 -1.36 -10.22 -5.32
C ARG A 65 -1.11 -8.72 -5.42
N LEU A 66 -1.33 -7.97 -4.34
CA LEU A 66 -1.07 -6.54 -4.29
C LEU A 66 0.45 -6.28 -4.19
N GLY A 67 0.96 -5.53 -5.16
CA GLY A 67 2.36 -5.14 -5.20
C GLY A 67 2.75 -4.25 -4.01
N LEU A 68 4.04 -4.28 -3.64
CA LEU A 68 4.55 -3.47 -2.52
C LEU A 68 4.33 -1.96 -2.72
N ALA A 69 4.48 -1.47 -3.96
CA ALA A 69 4.28 -0.06 -4.28
C ALA A 69 2.82 0.38 -4.09
N ALA A 70 1.87 -0.44 -4.54
CA ALA A 70 0.44 -0.21 -4.40
C ALA A 70 0.01 -0.25 -2.92
N ALA A 71 0.44 -1.27 -2.17
CA ALA A 71 0.14 -1.36 -0.73
C ALA A 71 0.74 -0.16 0.05
N ASN A 72 1.96 0.25 -0.26
CA ASN A 72 2.60 1.43 0.35
C ASN A 72 1.83 2.72 0.02
N HIS A 73 1.43 2.91 -1.24
CA HIS A 73 0.63 4.06 -1.64
C HIS A 73 -0.70 4.09 -0.87
N LEU A 74 -1.38 2.95 -0.79
CA LEU A 74 -2.68 2.81 -0.12
C LEU A 74 -2.60 3.18 1.36
N VAL A 75 -1.60 2.65 2.09
CA VAL A 75 -1.42 2.96 3.52
C VAL A 75 -1.08 4.44 3.74
N LYS A 76 -0.40 5.11 2.80
CA LYS A 76 -0.15 6.57 2.90
C LYS A 76 -1.43 7.39 2.81
N GLN A 77 -2.45 6.93 2.09
CA GLN A 77 -3.74 7.62 2.01
C GLN A 77 -4.53 7.56 3.33
N LEU A 78 -4.11 6.72 4.29
CA LEU A 78 -4.76 6.53 5.58
C LEU A 78 -4.18 7.41 6.71
N ILE A 79 -3.14 8.20 6.42
CA ILE A 79 -2.42 9.02 7.42
C ILE A 79 -2.88 10.47 7.39
#